data_AF-A0A813L627-F1
#
_entry.id   AF-A0A813L627-F1
#
_cell.length_a   1.000
_cell.length_b   1.000
_cell.length_c   1.000
_cell.angle_alpha   90.00
_cell.angle_beta   90.00
_cell.angle_gamma   90.00
#
_symmetry.space_group_name_H-M   'P 1'
#
loop_
_entity.id
_entity.type
_entity.pdbx_description
1 polymer ?
#
loop_
_entity_poly.entity_id
_entity_poly.type
_entity_poly.pdbx_seq_one_letter_code
_entity_poly.pdbx_strand_id
1 'polypeptide(L)'
;ERGRLEREAARGFPSALDEAERRKMADKLKRLVDGRRLAEEKERRTESRMKYFEEVLLELQKLEQEAVQCPVCMEDLAPERCMVTRCGHLFCKDCIESWVKERSSCPTCVQPIRSAQP
;
A
#
# COMPACT_ATOMS: atom_id res chain seq x y z
N GLU A 1 -3.76 58.64 24.33
CA GLU A 1 -4.23 57.92 23.11
C GLU A 1 -3.68 56.50 22.95
N ARG A 2 -2.40 56.22 23.26
CA ARG A 2 -1.79 54.89 23.06
C ARG A 2 -2.57 53.72 23.70
N GLY A 3 -3.10 53.92 24.91
CA GLY A 3 -3.92 52.90 25.60
C GLY A 3 -5.36 52.75 25.09
N ARG A 4 -5.85 53.60 24.16
CA ARG A 4 -7.15 53.41 23.48
C ARG A 4 -6.97 52.49 22.27
N LEU A 5 -5.87 52.68 21.53
CA LEU A 5 -5.51 51.88 20.36
C LEU A 5 -5.16 50.43 20.72
N GLU A 6 -4.43 50.20 21.82
CA GLU A 6 -4.14 48.85 22.33
C GLU A 6 -5.42 48.09 22.72
N ARG A 7 -6.43 48.81 23.25
CA ARG A 7 -7.75 48.26 23.59
C ARG A 7 -8.66 48.10 22.38
N GLU A 8 -8.39 48.76 21.25
CA GLU A 8 -9.12 48.59 19.98
C GLU A 8 -8.57 47.40 19.19
N ALA A 9 -7.25 47.22 19.17
CA ALA A 9 -6.61 46.06 18.57
C ALA A 9 -7.05 44.73 19.24
N ALA A 10 -7.34 44.76 20.55
CA ALA A 10 -7.84 43.60 21.30
C ALA A 10 -9.34 43.31 21.11
N ARG A 11 -10.12 44.23 20.51
CA ARG A 11 -11.58 44.07 20.37
C ARG A 11 -12.01 43.19 19.18
N GLY A 12 -11.08 42.86 18.28
CA GLY A 12 -11.30 41.93 17.17
C GLY A 12 -10.56 40.60 17.30
N PHE A 13 -9.72 40.44 18.32
CA PHE A 13 -9.08 39.16 18.66
C PHE A 13 -9.89 38.53 19.79
N PRO A 14 -10.39 37.29 19.67
CA PRO A 14 -11.09 36.62 20.77
C PRO A 14 -10.16 36.63 22.00
N SER A 15 -10.55 37.41 23.01
CA SER A 15 -9.79 37.52 24.25
C SER A 15 -9.86 36.17 24.94
N ALA A 16 -8.79 35.41 24.83
CA ALA A 16 -8.63 34.10 25.44
C ALA A 16 -9.70 33.09 25.00
N LEU A 17 -9.37 32.24 24.03
CA LEU A 17 -10.05 30.94 23.86
C LEU A 17 -10.24 30.31 25.24
N ASP A 18 -11.42 29.78 25.52
CA ASP A 18 -11.63 29.11 26.80
C ASP A 18 -10.72 27.88 26.90
N GLU A 19 -10.48 27.40 28.12
CA GLU A 19 -9.56 26.29 28.34
C GLU A 19 -10.02 25.01 27.60
N ALA A 20 -11.32 24.83 27.39
CA ALA A 20 -11.88 23.71 26.65
C ALA A 20 -11.62 23.83 25.14
N GLU A 21 -11.71 25.03 24.56
CA GLU A 21 -11.37 25.31 23.17
C GLU A 21 -9.87 25.11 22.91
N ARG A 22 -9.01 25.57 23.82
CA ARG A 22 -7.56 25.31 23.73
C ARG A 22 -7.25 23.82 23.80
N ARG A 23 -7.90 23.09 24.71
CA ARG A 23 -7.76 21.64 24.82
C ARG A 23 -8.22 20.94 23.54
N LYS A 24 -9.36 21.34 22.96
CA LYS A 24 -9.85 20.81 21.68
C LYS A 24 -8.87 21.08 20.54
N MET A 25 -8.29 22.28 20.47
CA MET A 25 -7.29 22.62 19.45
C MET A 25 -5.98 21.82 19.65
N ALA A 26 -5.51 21.67 20.89
CA ALA A 26 -4.34 20.86 21.22
C ALA A 26 -4.55 19.38 20.89
N ASP A 27 -5.72 18.82 21.23
CA ASP A 27 -6.08 17.44 20.89
C ASP A 27 -6.16 17.24 19.36
N LYS A 28 -6.71 18.21 18.63
CA LYS A 28 -6.76 18.18 17.16
C LYS A 28 -5.34 18.24 16.56
N LEU A 29 -4.48 19.13 17.06
CA LEU A 29 -3.09 19.22 16.61
C LEU A 29 -2.33 17.93 16.91
N LYS A 30 -2.48 17.36 18.11
CA LYS A 30 -1.88 16.09 18.48
C LYS A 30 -2.30 14.97 17.53
N ARG A 31 -3.59 14.86 17.20
CA ARG A 31 -4.09 13.87 16.22
C ARG A 31 -3.49 14.05 14.83
N LEU A 32 -3.32 15.29 14.37
CA LEU A 32 -2.69 15.58 13.07
C LEU A 32 -1.21 15.18 13.05
N VAL A 33 -0.47 15.50 14.12
CA VAL A 33 0.94 15.13 14.27
C VAL A 33 1.11 13.60 14.38
N ASP A 34 0.28 12.94 15.21
CA ASP A 34 0.28 11.48 15.32
C ASP A 34 -0.10 10.82 13.99
N GLY A 35 -1.08 11.36 13.26
CA GLY A 35 -1.49 10.87 11.95
C GLY A 35 -0.37 10.95 10.91
N ARG A 36 0.38 12.06 10.88
CA ARG A 36 1.57 12.21 10.03
C ARG A 36 2.63 11.16 10.36
N ARG A 37 2.98 11.04 11.65
CA ARG A 37 3.99 10.07 12.11
C ARG A 37 3.64 8.64 11.73
N LEU A 38 2.36 8.26 11.87
CA LEU A 38 1.88 6.93 11.46
C LEU A 38 1.97 6.71 9.95
N ALA A 39 1.70 7.74 9.15
CA ALA A 39 1.85 7.67 7.69
C ALA A 39 3.31 7.48 7.29
N GLU A 40 4.23 8.28 7.84
CA GLU A 40 5.68 8.18 7.62
C GLU A 40 6.24 6.81 8.05
N GLU A 41 5.76 6.27 9.17
CA GLU A 41 6.17 4.93 9.64
C GLU A 41 5.66 3.81 8.73
N LYS A 42 4.43 3.93 8.22
CA LYS A 42 3.87 2.97 7.26
C LYS A 42 4.66 3.00 5.96
N GLU A 43 4.98 4.20 5.46
CA GLU A 43 5.80 4.41 4.26
C GLU A 43 7.19 3.81 4.42
N ARG A 44 7.91 4.15 5.50
CA ARG A 44 9.23 3.59 5.82
C ARG A 44 9.22 2.06 5.87
N ARG A 45 8.17 1.46 6.45
CA ARG A 45 8.01 0.00 6.49
C ARG A 45 7.81 -0.58 5.09
N THR A 46 6.99 0.06 4.24
CA THR A 46 6.79 -0.39 2.87
C THR A 46 8.07 -0.26 2.04
N GLU A 47 8.80 0.84 2.17
CA GLU A 47 10.08 1.08 1.51
C GLU A 47 11.12 0.04 1.91
N SER A 48 11.26 -0.24 3.22
CA SER A 48 12.21 -1.24 3.72
C SER A 48 11.93 -2.62 3.12
N ARG A 49 10.64 -2.99 3.00
CA ARG A 49 10.24 -4.27 2.40
C ARG A 49 10.48 -4.30 0.90
N MET A 50 10.21 -3.20 0.19
CA MET A 50 10.47 -3.08 -1.25
C MET A 50 11.96 -3.19 -1.54
N LYS A 51 12.80 -2.49 -0.76
CA LYS A 51 14.26 -2.56 -0.88
C LYS A 51 14.78 -3.98 -0.68
N TYR A 52 14.33 -4.67 0.37
CA TYR A 52 14.69 -6.07 0.59
C TYR A 52 14.27 -6.99 -0.58
N PHE A 53 13.06 -6.81 -1.10
CA PHE A 53 12.58 -7.59 -2.22
C PHE A 53 13.40 -7.36 -3.49
N GLU A 54 13.76 -6.11 -3.80
CA GLU A 54 14.63 -5.75 -4.92
C GLU A 54 16.01 -6.37 -4.80
N GLU A 55 16.63 -6.32 -3.60
CA GLU A 55 17.92 -6.96 -3.32
C GLU A 55 17.86 -8.47 -3.58
N VAL A 56 16.79 -9.15 -3.13
CA VAL A 56 16.60 -10.59 -3.35
C VAL A 56 16.41 -10.92 -4.84
N LEU A 57 15.62 -10.13 -5.57
CA LEU A 57 15.39 -10.35 -6.99
C LEU A 57 16.68 -10.24 -7.82
N LEU A 58 17.53 -9.25 -7.51
CA LEU A 58 18.82 -9.09 -8.17
C LEU A 58 19.76 -10.27 -7.94
N GLU A 59 19.71 -10.89 -6.76
CA GLU A 59 20.49 -12.09 -6.47
C GLU A 59 19.96 -13.32 -7.22
N LEU A 60 18.63 -13.48 -7.28
CA LEU A 60 18.01 -14.58 -8.01
C LEU A 60 18.27 -14.53 -9.53
N GLN A 61 18.44 -13.35 -10.11
CA GLN A 61 18.81 -13.18 -11.52
C GLN A 61 20.22 -13.68 -11.85
N LYS A 62 21.11 -13.82 -10.85
CA LYS A 62 22.47 -14.34 -11.05
C LYS A 62 22.52 -15.86 -11.11
N LEU A 63 21.43 -16.53 -10.72
CA LEU A 63 21.31 -17.98 -10.86
C LEU A 63 20.96 -18.30 -12.32
N GLU A 64 21.54 -19.36 -12.88
CA GLU A 64 21.11 -19.87 -14.19
C GLU A 64 19.63 -20.26 -14.09
N GLN A 65 18.75 -19.51 -14.76
CA GLN A 65 17.32 -19.77 -14.75
C GLN A 65 16.93 -20.58 -15.97
N GLU A 66 16.45 -21.80 -15.74
CA GLU A 66 15.69 -22.54 -16.74
C GLU A 66 14.42 -21.76 -17.11
N ALA A 67 13.94 -21.94 -18.34
CA ALA A 67 12.67 -21.35 -18.75
C ALA A 67 11.54 -21.87 -17.85
N VAL A 68 10.77 -20.95 -17.25
CA VAL A 68 9.62 -21.33 -16.44
C VAL A 68 8.48 -21.72 -17.37
N GLN A 69 7.93 -22.92 -17.20
CA GLN A 69 6.83 -23.43 -18.04
C GLN A 69 5.46 -23.30 -17.37
N CYS A 70 4.42 -23.11 -18.17
CA CYS A 70 3.05 -23.16 -17.68
C CYS A 70 2.71 -24.60 -17.30
N PRO A 71 2.26 -24.90 -16.07
CA PRO A 71 1.93 -26.28 -15.68
C PRO A 71 0.64 -26.81 -16.33
N VAL A 72 -0.10 -25.97 -17.07
CA VAL A 72 -1.36 -26.34 -17.75
C VAL A 72 -1.12 -26.72 -19.21
N CYS A 73 -0.44 -25.86 -19.99
CA CYS A 73 -0.13 -26.13 -21.39
C CYS A 73 1.30 -26.64 -21.64
N MET A 74 2.17 -26.63 -20.62
CA MET A 74 3.59 -27.02 -20.69
C MET A 74 4.44 -26.16 -21.64
N GLU A 75 3.93 -25.00 -22.07
CA GLU A 75 4.68 -24.03 -22.88
C GLU A 75 5.50 -23.08 -22.00
N ASP A 76 6.63 -22.62 -22.51
CA ASP A 76 7.49 -21.63 -21.86
C ASP A 76 6.72 -20.32 -21.61
N LEU A 77 6.85 -19.77 -20.40
CA LEU A 77 6.22 -18.53 -20.01
C LEU A 77 7.06 -17.34 -20.46
N ALA A 78 6.52 -16.55 -21.38
CA ALA A 78 7.01 -15.21 -21.64
C ALA A 78 6.58 -14.26 -20.50
N PRO A 79 7.46 -13.35 -20.01
CA PRO A 79 7.13 -12.38 -18.97
C PRO A 79 5.87 -11.55 -19.26
N GLU A 80 5.60 -11.25 -20.53
CA GLU A 80 4.46 -10.43 -20.97
C GLU A 80 3.13 -11.19 -21.00
N ARG A 81 3.18 -12.53 -20.97
CA ARG A 81 2.01 -13.41 -21.08
C ARG A 81 1.80 -14.30 -19.86
N CYS A 82 2.57 -14.11 -18.79
CA CYS A 82 2.39 -14.84 -17.55
C CYS A 82 1.47 -14.09 -16.59
N MET A 83 0.80 -14.85 -15.72
CA MET A 83 -0.02 -14.35 -14.63
C MET A 83 0.33 -15.12 -13.36
N VAL A 84 0.45 -14.40 -12.25
CA VAL A 84 0.68 -14.98 -10.93
C VAL A 84 -0.60 -14.91 -10.11
N THR A 85 -0.97 -16.02 -9.50
CA THR A 85 -2.10 -16.08 -8.57
C THR A 85 -1.68 -15.57 -7.18
N ARG A 86 -2.65 -15.18 -6.33
CA ARG A 86 -2.34 -14.73 -4.95
C ARG A 86 -1.62 -15.78 -4.10
N CYS A 87 -1.73 -17.05 -4.46
CA CYS A 87 -1.00 -18.15 -3.81
C CYS A 87 0.41 -18.36 -4.37
N GLY A 88 0.86 -17.54 -5.34
CA GLY A 88 2.22 -17.53 -5.85
C GLY A 88 2.48 -18.43 -7.08
N HIS A 89 1.47 -19.12 -7.62
CA HIS A 89 1.65 -19.99 -8.78
C HIS A 89 1.49 -19.21 -10.10
N LEU A 90 2.38 -19.52 -11.06
CA LEU A 90 2.49 -18.90 -12.38
C LEU A 90 1.83 -19.74 -13.47
N PHE A 91 1.11 -19.07 -14.38
CA PHE A 91 0.44 -19.67 -15.53
C PHE A 91 0.51 -18.71 -16.72
N CYS A 92 0.32 -19.18 -17.95
CA CYS A 92 0.06 -18.26 -19.05
C CYS A 92 -1.35 -17.67 -18.91
N LYS A 93 -1.54 -16.44 -19.40
CA LYS A 93 -2.79 -15.69 -19.32
C LYS A 93 -3.97 -16.51 -19.86
N ASP A 94 -3.78 -17.12 -21.02
CA ASP A 94 -4.84 -17.87 -21.71
C ASP A 94 -5.33 -19.07 -20.88
N CYS A 95 -4.41 -19.80 -20.24
CA CYS A 95 -4.75 -20.94 -19.41
C CYS A 95 -5.48 -20.53 -18.13
N ILE A 96 -4.97 -19.52 -17.41
CA ILE A 96 -5.60 -19.13 -16.14
C ILE A 96 -6.94 -18.43 -16.35
N GLU A 97 -7.07 -17.57 -17.38
CA GLU A 97 -8.34 -16.92 -17.71
C GLU A 97 -9.40 -17.93 -18.16
N SER A 98 -9.00 -18.98 -18.89
CA SER A 98 -9.91 -20.06 -19.27
C SER A 98 -10.33 -20.88 -18.04
N TRP A 99 -9.37 -21.22 -17.17
CA TRP A 99 -9.66 -21.99 -15.97
C TRP A 99 -10.61 -21.27 -15.02
N VAL A 100 -10.40 -19.98 -14.76
CA VAL A 100 -11.24 -19.22 -13.80
C VAL A 100 -12.68 -19.00 -14.27
N LYS A 101 -12.96 -19.14 -15.58
CA LYS A 101 -14.34 -19.13 -16.10
C LYS A 101 -15.13 -20.36 -15.64
N GLU A 102 -14.45 -21.48 -15.43
CA GLU A 102 -15.07 -22.74 -15.01
C GLU A 102 -14.90 -23.02 -13.51
N ARG A 103 -13.75 -22.64 -12.94
CA ARG A 103 -13.36 -22.95 -11.56
C ARG A 103 -12.64 -21.78 -10.91
N SER A 104 -13.19 -21.25 -9.81
CA SER A 104 -12.58 -20.15 -9.05
C SER A 104 -11.45 -20.61 -8.10
N SER A 105 -10.57 -21.51 -8.53
CA SER A 105 -9.48 -22.08 -7.72
C SER A 105 -8.17 -22.21 -8.51
N CYS A 106 -7.03 -22.20 -7.82
CA CYS A 106 -5.72 -22.38 -8.43
C CYS A 106 -5.58 -23.81 -9.01
N PRO A 107 -5.16 -23.98 -10.28
CA PRO A 107 -4.89 -25.29 -10.87
C PRO A 107 -3.84 -26.13 -10.12
N THR A 108 -2.88 -25.47 -9.45
CA THR A 108 -1.76 -26.17 -8.77
C THR A 108 -2.06 -26.54 -7.32
N CYS A 109 -2.68 -25.63 -6.55
CA CYS A 109 -2.86 -25.82 -5.10
C CYS A 109 -4.32 -25.77 -4.63
N VAL A 110 -5.27 -25.62 -5.55
CA VAL A 110 -6.73 -25.63 -5.29
C VAL A 110 -7.21 -24.48 -4.38
N GLN A 111 -6.34 -23.57 -3.95
CA GLN A 111 -6.73 -22.41 -3.17
C GLN A 111 -7.67 -21.48 -3.98
N PRO A 112 -8.70 -20.89 -3.34
CA PRO A 112 -9.63 -20.00 -4.04
C PRO A 112 -8.93 -18.81 -4.68
N ILE A 113 -9.21 -18.57 -5.96
CA ILE A 113 -8.79 -17.35 -6.65
C ILE A 113 -9.83 -16.28 -6.36
N ARG A 114 -9.47 -15.33 -5.49
CA ARG A 114 -10.29 -14.15 -5.22
C ARG A 114 -9.89 -13.02 -6.16
N SER A 115 -10.87 -12.40 -6.82
CA SER A 115 -10.63 -11.14 -7.52
C SER A 115 -10.06 -10.11 -6.53
N ALA A 116 -9.17 -9.25 -7.01
CA ALA A 116 -8.85 -8.05 -6.24
C ALA A 116 -10.13 -7.23 -6.12
N GLN A 117 -10.63 -7.06 -4.88
CA GLN A 117 -11.68 -6.08 -4.66
C GLN A 117 -11.08 -4.69 -4.93
N PRO A 118 -11.79 -3.84 -5.69
CA PRO A 118 -11.35 -2.47 -5.96
C PRO A 118 -11.20 -1.64 -4.68
#